data_AF-A0A7R6X0E5-F1
#
_entry.id   AF-A0A7R6X0E5-F1
#
_cell.length_a   1.000
_cell.length_b   1.000
_cell.length_c   1.000
_cell.angle_alpha   90.00
_cell.angle_beta   90.00
_cell.angle_gamma   90.00
#
_symmetry.space_group_name_H-M   'P 1'
#
loop_
_entity.id
_entity.type
_entity.pdbx_description
1 polymer ?
#
loop_
_entity_poly.entity_id
_entity_poly.type
_entity_poly.pdbx_seq_one_letter_code
_entity_poly.pdbx_strand_id
1 'polypeptide(L)'
;MTPAAALLALSLAGCAVLGGKPAPLDTFELSAPSVDAQGHSRKQILIAQPSALKALDSQNIVIKPSDRSIQYLKGAQWADRLPLIVQARLAETFQRSGSFAGVGKPGEGLAIDYQVIVEIRSFEVSVDGGEHAEVDLFVRLLNDRNGEVRASKSFTASAPVSGSGNPAYVKALDNAFGDAAKQIVRWTDSVI
;
A
#
# COMPACT_ATOMS: atom_id res chain seq x y z
N MET A 1 -64.12 48.51 23.33
CA MET A 1 -64.28 47.28 22.53
C MET A 1 -62.96 46.52 22.61
N THR A 2 -62.90 45.46 23.42
CA THR A 2 -61.90 44.38 23.37
C THR A 2 -62.13 43.50 22.12
N PRO A 3 -61.26 42.53 21.71
CA PRO A 3 -60.12 41.90 22.39
C PRO A 3 -58.82 41.78 21.51
N ALA A 4 -57.62 41.69 22.11
CA ALA A 4 -56.80 40.49 22.40
C ALA A 4 -56.13 39.77 21.20
N ALA A 5 -54.79 39.64 21.27
CA ALA A 5 -53.96 38.48 20.91
C ALA A 5 -52.48 38.92 21.08
N ALA A 6 -51.91 38.89 22.29
CA ALA A 6 -51.30 37.75 22.97
C ALA A 6 -50.08 37.16 22.23
N LEU A 7 -48.91 37.43 22.82
CA LEU A 7 -47.59 36.86 22.59
C LEU A 7 -47.62 35.32 22.48
N LEU A 8 -46.73 34.75 21.67
CA LEU A 8 -45.89 33.58 21.98
C LEU A 8 -44.86 33.45 20.83
N ALA A 9 -43.62 33.91 21.01
CA ALA A 9 -42.48 33.06 21.37
C ALA A 9 -42.31 31.85 20.44
N LEU A 10 -41.29 31.88 19.56
CA LEU A 10 -40.43 30.74 19.25
C LEU A 10 -39.19 31.26 18.51
N SER A 11 -38.26 31.84 19.26
CA SER A 11 -36.88 32.01 18.83
C SER A 11 -36.25 30.63 18.67
N LEU A 12 -36.33 30.06 17.47
CA LEU A 12 -35.47 28.95 17.07
C LEU A 12 -34.05 29.50 16.85
N ALA A 13 -33.34 29.74 17.95
CA ALA A 13 -31.89 29.78 17.95
C ALA A 13 -31.41 28.35 17.65
N GLY A 14 -31.35 28.02 16.36
CA GLY A 14 -30.81 26.76 15.89
C GLY A 14 -29.35 26.63 16.32
N CYS A 15 -29.08 25.72 17.25
CA CYS A 15 -27.74 25.21 17.54
C CYS A 15 -27.24 24.40 16.34
N ALA A 16 -26.87 25.06 15.24
CA ALA A 16 -26.36 24.42 14.02
C ALA A 16 -24.83 24.42 13.93
N VAL A 17 -24.10 24.60 15.04
CA VAL A 17 -22.63 24.74 15.05
C VAL A 17 -21.97 23.76 16.03
N LEU A 18 -22.33 22.48 16.00
CA LEU A 18 -21.57 21.41 16.69
C LEU A 18 -21.47 20.14 15.84
N GLY A 19 -21.31 20.31 14.52
CA GLY A 19 -21.16 19.21 13.57
C GLY A 19 -20.00 19.43 12.61
N GLY A 20 -18.86 19.96 13.10
CA GLY A 20 -17.67 20.15 12.29
C GLY A 20 -17.29 18.82 11.63
N LYS A 21 -17.39 18.76 10.29
CA LYS A 21 -16.88 17.62 9.52
C LYS A 21 -15.42 17.39 9.93
N PRO A 22 -15.01 16.12 10.17
CA PRO A 22 -13.59 15.83 10.41
C PRO A 22 -12.74 16.51 9.34
N ALA A 23 -11.60 17.07 9.74
CA ALA A 23 -10.65 17.62 8.78
C ALA A 23 -10.37 16.56 7.69
N PRO A 24 -10.34 16.95 6.40
CA PRO A 24 -10.02 16.02 5.33
C PRO A 24 -8.67 15.33 5.59
N LEU A 25 -8.60 14.04 5.29
CA LEU A 25 -7.35 13.28 5.41
C LEU A 25 -6.44 13.59 4.22
N ASP A 26 -5.15 13.81 4.50
CA ASP A 26 -4.14 13.87 3.45
C ASP A 26 -4.03 12.49 2.79
N THR A 27 -4.08 12.47 1.47
CA THR A 27 -4.08 11.23 0.70
C THR A 27 -2.71 11.01 0.05
N PHE A 28 -2.13 9.84 0.28
CA PHE A 28 -0.79 9.49 -0.13
C PHE A 28 -0.78 8.26 -1.04
N GLU A 29 0.27 8.14 -1.84
CA GLU A 29 0.53 7.00 -2.71
C GLU A 29 1.97 6.52 -2.54
N LEU A 30 2.21 5.27 -2.94
CA LEU A 30 3.56 4.74 -3.16
C LEU A 30 4.00 5.06 -4.58
N SER A 31 5.30 5.18 -4.78
CA SER A 31 5.94 5.27 -6.08
C SER A 31 6.31 3.88 -6.59
N ALA A 32 6.39 3.73 -7.91
CA ALA A 32 7.05 2.59 -8.51
C ALA A 32 8.54 2.94 -8.68
N PRO A 33 9.48 2.20 -8.04
CA PRO A 33 10.90 2.42 -8.30
C PRO A 33 11.27 2.05 -9.73
N SER A 34 12.34 2.67 -10.23
CA SER A 34 13.05 2.19 -11.42
C SER A 34 14.08 1.13 -11.00
N VAL A 35 14.25 0.11 -11.84
CA VAL A 35 15.23 -0.97 -11.65
C VAL A 35 15.83 -1.30 -13.01
N ASP A 36 17.15 -1.36 -13.08
CA ASP A 36 17.84 -1.79 -14.30
C ASP A 36 17.69 -3.32 -14.45
N ALA A 37 17.18 -3.76 -15.60
CA ALA A 37 17.12 -5.18 -15.93
C ALA A 37 18.50 -5.80 -16.06
N GLN A 38 18.64 -7.04 -15.60
CA GLN A 38 19.86 -7.83 -15.79
C GLN A 38 19.82 -8.70 -17.07
N GLY A 39 18.66 -8.76 -17.74
CA GLY A 39 18.47 -9.52 -18.98
C GLY A 39 17.06 -9.37 -19.54
N HIS A 40 16.82 -9.93 -20.74
CA HIS A 40 15.51 -9.95 -21.38
C HIS A 40 14.99 -11.39 -21.50
N SER A 41 13.83 -11.65 -20.89
CA SER A 41 13.11 -12.91 -20.93
C SER A 41 11.93 -12.83 -21.88
N ARG A 42 11.67 -13.90 -22.64
CA ARG A 42 10.45 -14.03 -23.46
C ARG A 42 9.21 -14.40 -22.64
N LYS A 43 9.37 -14.57 -21.32
CA LYS A 43 8.29 -14.97 -20.42
C LYS A 43 7.33 -13.81 -20.19
N GLN A 44 6.06 -14.14 -20.00
CA GLN A 44 5.03 -13.20 -19.54
C GLN A 44 4.67 -13.52 -18.09
N ILE A 45 4.55 -12.49 -17.26
CA ILE A 45 4.24 -12.64 -15.84
C ILE A 45 2.95 -11.92 -15.45
N LEU A 46 2.27 -12.44 -14.44
CA LEU A 46 1.12 -11.81 -13.83
C LEU A 46 1.43 -11.44 -12.38
N ILE A 47 1.14 -10.20 -12.02
CA ILE A 47 1.20 -9.75 -10.63
C ILE A 47 -0.18 -9.97 -10.02
N ALA A 48 -0.30 -11.01 -9.18
CA ALA A 48 -1.55 -11.29 -8.48
C ALA A 48 -1.83 -10.19 -7.44
N GLN A 49 -3.10 -10.01 -7.08
CA GLN A 49 -3.43 -9.09 -5.99
C GLN A 49 -2.79 -9.61 -4.69
N PRO A 50 -1.97 -8.81 -4.00
CA PRO A 50 -1.38 -9.22 -2.73
C PRO A 50 -2.45 -9.54 -1.69
N SER A 51 -2.17 -10.53 -0.84
CA SER A 51 -2.94 -10.76 0.38
C SER A 51 -2.34 -9.99 1.55
N ALA A 52 -3.16 -9.54 2.50
CA ALA A 52 -2.71 -8.89 3.73
C ALA A 52 -3.67 -9.16 4.88
N LEU A 53 -3.21 -8.98 6.12
CA LEU A 53 -4.09 -8.95 7.29
C LEU A 53 -5.02 -7.73 7.23
N LYS A 54 -6.21 -7.81 7.85
CA LYS A 54 -7.21 -6.72 7.83
C LYS A 54 -6.69 -5.36 8.30
N ALA A 55 -5.72 -5.34 9.21
CA ALA A 55 -5.10 -4.10 9.68
C ALA A 55 -4.35 -3.36 8.55
N LEU A 56 -3.71 -4.11 7.65
CA LEU A 56 -2.99 -3.60 6.49
C LEU A 56 -3.90 -3.49 5.25
N ASP A 57 -4.95 -4.30 5.18
CA ASP A 57 -5.90 -4.34 4.07
C ASP A 57 -6.96 -3.22 4.16
N SER A 58 -6.49 -1.98 4.22
CA SER A 58 -7.33 -0.78 4.28
C SER A 58 -6.61 0.41 3.66
N GLN A 59 -7.25 1.58 3.66
CA GLN A 59 -6.62 2.86 3.32
C GLN A 59 -5.83 3.46 4.50
N ASN A 60 -5.82 2.85 5.68
CA ASN A 60 -5.08 3.40 6.82
C ASN A 60 -3.58 3.13 6.69
N ILE A 61 -2.77 4.11 7.11
CA ILE A 61 -1.32 3.93 7.24
C ILE A 61 -1.03 3.41 8.65
N VAL A 62 -0.38 2.25 8.74
CA VAL A 62 -0.11 1.59 10.02
C VAL A 62 1.12 2.16 10.70
N ILE A 63 0.96 2.49 11.99
CA ILE A 63 2.02 2.83 12.92
C ILE A 63 2.05 1.76 14.00
N LYS A 64 3.24 1.32 14.37
CA LYS A 64 3.47 0.30 15.38
C LYS A 64 4.25 0.89 16.56
N PRO A 65 3.56 1.31 17.63
CA PRO A 65 4.20 1.86 18.83
C PRO A 65 4.96 0.83 19.66
N SER A 66 4.60 -0.44 19.52
CA SER A 66 5.25 -1.58 20.15
C SER A 66 4.86 -2.86 19.43
N ASP A 67 5.58 -3.95 19.67
CA ASP A 67 5.35 -5.26 19.03
C ASP A 67 3.92 -5.80 19.09
N ARG A 68 3.13 -5.35 20.08
CA ARG A 68 1.76 -5.86 20.33
C ARG A 68 0.66 -4.83 20.11
N SER A 69 0.98 -3.65 19.59
CA SER A 69 -0.01 -2.61 19.35
C SER A 69 0.11 -2.03 17.93
N ILE A 70 -1.04 -1.84 17.30
CA ILE A 70 -1.17 -1.18 16.01
C ILE A 70 -2.03 0.07 16.21
N GLN A 71 -1.57 1.16 15.63
CA GLN A 71 -2.30 2.42 15.50
C GLN A 71 -2.35 2.81 14.02
N TYR A 72 -3.22 3.77 13.71
CA TYR A 72 -3.29 4.36 12.38
C TYR A 72 -2.80 5.80 12.42
N LEU A 73 -2.02 6.19 11.42
CA LEU A 73 -1.51 7.55 11.29
C LEU A 73 -2.67 8.54 11.17
N LYS A 74 -2.72 9.52 12.07
CA LYS A 74 -3.81 10.50 12.09
C LYS A 74 -3.65 11.52 10.96
N GLY A 75 -4.77 11.87 10.33
CA GLY A 75 -4.78 12.88 9.28
C GLY A 75 -4.18 12.42 7.96
N ALA A 76 -3.87 11.13 7.80
CA ALA A 76 -3.29 10.58 6.58
C ALA A 76 -3.94 9.24 6.22
N GLN A 77 -4.07 9.00 4.92
CA GLN A 77 -4.54 7.75 4.35
C GLN A 77 -3.82 7.45 3.04
N TRP A 78 -3.84 6.19 2.64
CA TRP A 78 -3.55 5.76 1.29
C TRP A 78 -4.66 6.14 0.32
N ALA A 79 -4.32 6.36 -0.95
CA ALA A 79 -5.29 6.65 -2.01
C ALA A 79 -6.26 5.49 -2.29
N ASP A 80 -5.83 4.26 -2.03
CA ASP A 80 -6.61 3.04 -2.16
C ASP A 80 -6.19 2.03 -1.08
N ARG A 81 -6.83 0.86 -1.02
CA ARG A 81 -6.40 -0.24 -0.16
C ARG A 81 -4.95 -0.60 -0.47
N LEU A 82 -4.13 -0.73 0.57
CA LEU A 82 -2.71 -1.00 0.44
C LEU A 82 -2.38 -2.18 -0.51
N PRO A 83 -3.09 -3.34 -0.48
CA PRO A 83 -2.81 -4.41 -1.44
C PRO A 83 -2.95 -3.99 -2.91
N LEU A 84 -3.92 -3.14 -3.25
CA LEU A 84 -4.12 -2.65 -4.61
C LEU A 84 -2.98 -1.70 -5.03
N ILE A 85 -2.54 -0.83 -4.12
CA ILE A 85 -1.39 0.05 -4.36
C ILE A 85 -0.13 -0.78 -4.58
N VAL A 86 0.15 -1.74 -3.70
CA VAL A 86 1.33 -2.63 -3.81
C VAL A 86 1.30 -3.40 -5.13
N GLN A 87 0.14 -3.94 -5.53
CA GLN A 87 -0.01 -4.61 -6.82
C GLN A 87 0.34 -3.69 -7.98
N ALA A 88 -0.27 -2.50 -8.01
CA ALA A 88 -0.10 -1.56 -9.09
C ALA A 88 1.35 -1.10 -9.21
N ARG A 89 1.99 -0.73 -8.09
CA ARG A 89 3.37 -0.24 -8.10
C ARG A 89 4.37 -1.35 -8.39
N LEU A 90 4.16 -2.56 -7.88
CA LEU A 90 5.02 -3.69 -8.21
C LEU A 90 4.91 -4.07 -9.70
N ALA A 91 3.70 -4.12 -10.27
CA ALA A 91 3.51 -4.34 -11.70
C ALA A 91 4.20 -3.26 -12.54
N GLU A 92 4.06 -2.00 -12.16
CA GLU A 92 4.74 -0.88 -12.80
C GLU A 92 6.28 -0.99 -12.68
N THR A 93 6.82 -1.43 -11.54
CA THR A 93 8.26 -1.70 -11.39
C THR A 93 8.74 -2.80 -12.32
N PHE A 94 7.99 -3.91 -12.43
CA PHE A 94 8.30 -4.98 -13.38
C PHE A 94 8.23 -4.49 -14.84
N GLN A 95 7.23 -3.69 -15.20
CA GLN A 95 7.12 -3.09 -16.54
C GLN A 95 8.30 -2.17 -16.85
N ARG A 96 8.66 -1.29 -15.90
CA ARG A 96 9.78 -0.36 -16.04
C ARG A 96 11.14 -1.06 -16.15
N SER A 97 11.28 -2.26 -15.58
CA SER A 97 12.51 -3.05 -15.73
C SER A 97 12.77 -3.44 -17.19
N GLY A 98 11.72 -3.76 -17.96
CA GLY A 98 11.87 -4.31 -19.31
C GLY A 98 12.39 -5.76 -19.33
N SER A 99 12.46 -6.44 -18.18
CA SER A 99 12.98 -7.82 -18.09
C SER A 99 12.07 -8.88 -18.72
N PHE A 100 10.75 -8.61 -18.82
CA PHE A 100 9.75 -9.58 -19.27
C PHE A 100 9.04 -9.10 -20.55
N ALA A 101 8.69 -10.04 -21.43
CA ALA A 101 7.97 -9.75 -22.66
C ALA A 101 6.56 -9.18 -22.40
N GLY A 102 5.98 -9.51 -21.25
CA GLY A 102 4.70 -8.95 -20.82
C GLY A 102 4.56 -9.03 -19.31
N VAL A 103 3.97 -7.98 -18.72
CA VAL A 103 3.63 -7.90 -17.30
C VAL A 103 2.19 -7.44 -17.22
N GLY A 104 1.33 -8.30 -16.67
CA GLY A 104 -0.10 -8.02 -16.56
C GLY A 104 -0.65 -8.24 -15.16
N LYS A 105 -1.93 -7.92 -15.02
CA LYS A 105 -2.77 -8.17 -13.84
C LYS A 105 -3.94 -9.09 -14.21
N PRO A 106 -4.62 -9.70 -13.21
CA PRO A 106 -5.82 -10.49 -13.47
C PRO A 106 -6.85 -9.75 -14.32
N GLY A 107 -7.37 -10.41 -15.36
CA GLY A 107 -8.39 -9.87 -16.26
C GLY A 107 -7.86 -9.21 -17.55
N GLU A 108 -6.55 -9.03 -17.70
CA GLU A 108 -5.97 -8.37 -18.89
C GLU A 108 -5.76 -9.30 -20.10
N GLY A 109 -6.07 -10.60 -19.98
CA GLY A 109 -6.09 -11.54 -21.11
C GLY A 109 -4.72 -11.98 -21.65
N LEU A 110 -3.65 -11.82 -20.87
CA LEU A 110 -2.32 -12.30 -21.25
C LEU A 110 -2.21 -13.83 -21.06
N ALA A 111 -1.44 -14.49 -21.93
CA ALA A 111 -1.01 -15.88 -21.75
C ALA A 111 0.20 -15.92 -20.80
N ILE A 112 -0.05 -16.13 -19.51
CA ILE A 112 0.95 -16.00 -18.45
C ILE A 112 1.79 -17.27 -18.32
N ASP A 113 3.10 -17.13 -18.16
CA ASP A 113 3.99 -18.25 -17.82
C ASP A 113 4.14 -18.42 -16.31
N TYR A 114 4.25 -17.30 -15.58
CA TYR A 114 4.41 -17.29 -14.12
C TYR A 114 3.54 -16.24 -13.44
N GLN A 115 2.97 -16.60 -12.29
CA GLN A 115 2.32 -15.64 -11.40
C GLN A 115 3.26 -15.26 -10.24
N VAL A 116 3.39 -13.96 -9.99
CA VAL A 116 4.02 -13.40 -8.80
C VAL A 116 2.93 -13.21 -7.75
N ILE A 117 2.94 -14.06 -6.73
CA ILE A 117 1.99 -14.01 -5.62
C ILE A 117 2.68 -13.38 -4.41
N VAL A 118 2.08 -12.33 -3.86
CA VAL A 118 2.64 -11.55 -2.76
C VAL A 118 1.73 -11.63 -1.53
N GLU A 119 2.32 -11.81 -0.36
CA GLU A 119 1.67 -11.64 0.94
C GLU A 119 2.37 -10.49 1.69
N ILE A 120 1.62 -9.46 2.05
CA ILE A 120 2.10 -8.32 2.83
C ILE A 120 2.05 -8.71 4.30
N ARG A 121 3.22 -8.98 4.89
CA ARG A 121 3.35 -9.37 6.30
C ARG A 121 3.52 -8.17 7.21
N SER A 122 4.31 -7.19 6.76
CA SER A 122 4.47 -5.89 7.42
C SER A 122 4.50 -4.78 6.38
N PHE A 123 3.85 -3.66 6.72
CA PHE A 123 3.91 -2.42 5.96
C PHE A 123 3.54 -1.27 6.90
N GLU A 124 4.50 -0.91 7.74
CA GLU A 124 4.25 -0.12 8.94
C GLU A 124 5.44 0.77 9.29
N VAL A 125 5.18 1.84 10.05
CA VAL A 125 6.25 2.58 10.71
C VAL A 125 6.35 2.10 12.16
N SER A 126 7.49 1.54 12.54
CA SER A 126 7.82 1.34 13.95
C SER A 126 8.25 2.67 14.56
N VAL A 127 7.78 2.93 15.77
CA VAL A 127 8.25 4.04 16.61
C VAL A 127 8.87 3.52 17.92
N ASP A 128 9.13 2.20 18.01
CA ASP A 128 9.79 1.56 19.14
C ASP A 128 11.31 1.58 18.94
N GLY A 129 12.02 2.31 19.79
CA GLY A 129 13.48 2.47 19.72
C GLY A 129 13.99 3.38 18.60
N GLY A 130 13.08 4.04 17.85
CA GLY A 130 13.38 4.94 16.74
C GLY A 130 12.25 4.93 15.71
N GLU A 131 12.15 5.97 14.88
CA GLU A 131 11.14 6.01 13.82
C GLU A 131 11.71 5.44 12.52
N HIS A 132 11.24 4.26 12.12
CA HIS A 132 11.63 3.62 10.87
C HIS A 132 10.45 2.87 10.23
N ALA A 133 10.37 2.94 8.90
CA ALA A 133 9.47 2.12 8.12
C ALA A 133 9.99 0.68 8.02
N GLU A 134 9.09 -0.29 8.10
CA GLU A 134 9.34 -1.71 7.91
C GLU A 134 8.37 -2.26 6.86
N VAL A 135 8.92 -2.94 5.86
CA VAL A 135 8.17 -3.65 4.82
C VAL A 135 8.67 -5.08 4.77
N ASP A 136 7.77 -6.05 4.95
CA ASP A 136 8.05 -7.48 4.74
C ASP A 136 7.02 -8.06 3.76
N LEU A 137 7.52 -8.52 2.62
CA LEU A 137 6.74 -9.12 1.55
C LEU A 137 7.20 -10.56 1.34
N PHE A 138 6.30 -11.52 1.57
CA PHE A 138 6.54 -12.91 1.21
C PHE A 138 6.06 -13.17 -0.22
N VAL A 139 6.96 -13.58 -1.09
CA VAL A 139 6.70 -13.72 -2.53
C VAL A 139 6.86 -15.17 -2.96
N ARG A 140 5.95 -15.63 -3.81
CA ARG A 140 5.98 -16.93 -4.48
C ARG A 140 5.90 -16.74 -5.99
N LEU A 141 6.69 -17.51 -6.73
CA LEU A 141 6.58 -17.65 -8.18
C LEU A 141 5.88 -18.96 -8.49
N LEU A 142 4.66 -18.86 -9.01
CA LEU A 142 3.84 -20.00 -9.41
C LEU A 142 3.97 -20.20 -10.92
N ASN A 143 4.23 -21.42 -11.37
CA ASN A 143 4.10 -21.75 -12.79
C ASN A 143 2.61 -21.86 -13.14
N ASP A 144 2.15 -21.01 -14.06
CA ASP A 144 0.72 -20.88 -14.38
C ASP A 144 0.15 -22.16 -15.02
N ARG A 145 0.99 -22.93 -15.72
CA ARG A 145 0.56 -24.10 -16.50
C ARG A 145 0.27 -25.32 -15.64
N ASN A 146 1.00 -25.49 -14.53
CA ASN A 146 0.90 -26.70 -13.69
C ASN A 146 0.62 -26.40 -12.21
N GLY A 147 0.56 -25.12 -11.82
CA GLY A 147 0.29 -24.72 -10.43
C GLY A 147 1.43 -25.02 -9.45
N GLU A 148 2.62 -25.37 -9.92
CA GLU A 148 3.75 -25.64 -9.04
C GLU A 148 4.44 -24.35 -8.59
N VAL A 149 4.80 -24.29 -7.31
CA VAL A 149 5.62 -23.19 -6.79
C VAL A 149 7.06 -23.41 -7.23
N ARG A 150 7.54 -22.56 -8.14
CA ARG A 150 8.92 -22.60 -8.65
C ARG A 150 9.92 -22.16 -7.59
N ALA A 151 9.60 -21.10 -6.86
CA ALA A 151 10.41 -20.56 -5.77
C ALA A 151 9.57 -19.68 -4.85
N SER A 152 10.07 -19.47 -3.62
CA SER A 152 9.46 -18.57 -2.65
C SER A 152 10.53 -17.90 -1.80
N LYS A 153 10.35 -16.63 -1.45
CA LYS A 153 11.31 -15.85 -0.65
C LYS A 153 10.62 -14.68 0.07
N SER A 154 11.09 -14.35 1.28
CA SER A 154 10.73 -13.10 1.97
C SER A 154 11.69 -11.97 1.56
N PHE A 155 11.11 -10.78 1.40
CA PHE A 155 11.82 -9.55 1.10
C PHE A 155 11.50 -8.54 2.18
N THR A 156 12.48 -8.30 3.05
CA THR A 156 12.38 -7.35 4.15
C THR A 156 13.25 -6.13 3.85
N ALA A 157 12.68 -4.95 4.02
CA ALA A 157 13.38 -3.68 3.84
C ALA A 157 12.94 -2.69 4.93
N SER A 158 13.86 -1.82 5.32
CA SER A 158 13.62 -0.79 6.32
C SER A 158 14.20 0.54 5.87
N ALA A 159 13.56 1.64 6.23
CA ALA A 159 14.08 2.98 5.97
C ALA A 159 13.82 3.90 7.16
N PRO A 160 14.79 4.74 7.57
CA PRO A 160 14.57 5.68 8.65
C PRO A 160 13.55 6.75 8.25
N VAL A 161 12.75 7.20 9.22
CA VAL A 161 11.92 8.38 9.06
C VAL A 161 12.80 9.62 9.22
N SER A 162 12.84 10.43 8.17
CA SER A 162 13.60 11.68 8.14
C SER A 162 12.70 12.82 7.67
N GLY A 163 12.64 13.91 8.44
CA GLY A 163 11.77 15.04 8.19
C GLY A 163 10.70 15.17 9.27
N SER A 164 9.57 15.77 8.91
CA SER A 164 8.46 15.99 9.85
C SER A 164 7.10 15.73 9.20
N GLY A 165 6.12 15.40 10.05
CA GLY A 165 4.73 15.19 9.67
C GLY A 165 4.47 13.93 8.86
N ASN A 166 3.22 13.78 8.43
CA ASN A 166 2.74 12.63 7.64
C ASN A 166 3.57 12.33 6.37
N PRO A 167 4.06 13.35 5.61
CA PRO A 167 4.92 13.09 4.45
C PRO A 167 6.23 12.38 4.78
N ALA A 168 6.81 12.59 5.96
CA ALA A 168 8.06 11.92 6.36
C ALA A 168 7.85 10.42 6.60
N TYR A 169 6.77 10.05 7.27
CA TYR A 169 6.38 8.65 7.48
C TYR A 169 6.12 7.93 6.16
N VAL A 170 5.35 8.57 5.26
CA VAL A 170 5.03 8.02 3.94
C VAL A 170 6.29 7.86 3.09
N LYS A 171 7.19 8.84 3.11
CA LYS A 171 8.46 8.77 2.38
C LYS A 171 9.35 7.62 2.86
N ALA A 172 9.36 7.33 4.16
CA ALA A 172 10.08 6.17 4.68
C ALA A 172 9.47 4.85 4.18
N LEU A 173 8.14 4.74 4.22
CA LEU A 173 7.42 3.57 3.68
C LEU A 173 7.66 3.38 2.18
N ASP A 174 7.63 4.47 1.41
CA ASP A 174 7.93 4.47 -0.02
C ASP A 174 9.35 4.00 -0.32
N ASN A 175 10.34 4.48 0.45
CA ASN A 175 11.72 4.03 0.32
C ASN A 175 11.88 2.53 0.64
N ALA A 176 11.32 2.07 1.76
CA ALA A 176 11.39 0.67 2.16
C ALA A 176 10.70 -0.25 1.14
N PHE A 177 9.51 0.13 0.68
CA PHE A 177 8.81 -0.58 -0.39
C PHE A 177 9.62 -0.59 -1.69
N GLY A 178 10.18 0.55 -2.07
CA GLY A 178 10.98 0.69 -3.29
C GLY A 178 12.19 -0.25 -3.30
N ASP A 179 12.86 -0.42 -2.16
CA ASP A 179 13.98 -1.34 -2.02
C ASP A 179 13.54 -2.81 -2.06
N ALA A 180 12.43 -3.16 -1.40
CA ALA A 180 11.85 -4.50 -1.48
C ALA A 180 11.42 -4.84 -2.93
N ALA A 181 10.74 -3.92 -3.62
CA ALA A 181 10.28 -4.11 -5.00
C ALA A 181 11.45 -4.31 -5.98
N LYS A 182 12.53 -3.53 -5.87
CA LYS A 182 13.75 -3.73 -6.68
C LYS A 182 14.37 -5.11 -6.44
N GLN A 183 14.41 -5.57 -5.18
CA GLN A 183 14.93 -6.90 -4.85
C GLN A 183 14.05 -8.02 -5.41
N ILE A 184 12.71 -7.86 -5.36
CA ILE A 184 11.75 -8.81 -5.92
C ILE A 184 11.96 -8.96 -7.43
N VAL A 185 12.09 -7.85 -8.17
CA VAL A 185 12.35 -7.91 -9.62
C VAL A 185 13.65 -8.65 -9.93
N ARG A 186 14.77 -8.22 -9.31
CA ARG A 186 16.08 -8.86 -9.53
C ARG A 186 16.09 -10.35 -9.19
N TRP A 187 15.41 -10.72 -8.11
CA TRP A 187 15.28 -12.13 -7.73
C TRP A 187 14.44 -12.90 -8.75
N THR A 188 13.33 -12.32 -9.21
CA THR A 188 12.47 -12.95 -10.21
C THR A 188 13.24 -13.19 -11.51
N ASP A 189 13.99 -12.20 -12.00
CA ASP A 189 14.88 -12.31 -13.16
C ASP A 189 15.92 -13.44 -13.01
N SER A 190 16.43 -13.65 -11.80
CA SER A 190 17.42 -14.71 -11.54
C SER A 190 16.82 -16.12 -11.49
N VAL A 191 15.51 -16.22 -11.23
CA VAL A 191 14.82 -17.50 -11.03
C VAL A 191 14.10 -17.97 -12.30
N ILE A 192 13.60 -17.03 -13.11
CA ILE A 192 12.83 -17.32 -14.34
C ILE A 192 13.31 -16.53 -15.56
#